data_AF-A0AAU2R3A7-F1
#
_entry.id   AF-A0AAU2R3A7-F1
#
_cell.length_a   1.000
_cell.length_b   1.000
_cell.length_c   1.000
_cell.angle_alpha   90.00
_cell.angle_beta   90.00
_cell.angle_gamma   90.00
#
_symmetry.space_group_name_H-M   'P 1'
#
loop_
_entity.id
_entity.type
_entity.pdbx_description
1 polymer ?
#
loop_
_entity_poly.entity_id
_entity_poly.type
_entity_poly.pdbx_seq_one_letter_code
_entity_poly.pdbx_strand_id
1 'polypeptide(L)'
;MKLLRVGAPGEERPAVRTDDGRLLDPSCVACDIDGAFLASGGVARARAAVETGGLPELDLEYSSQWDLGTSCETFNPMGPWLVTGDVINTGTPAGVALGLPGTSFLCPGDTVELSIDGLGSQRQIFGQA
;
A
#
# COMPACT_ATOMS: atom_id res chain seq x y z
N MET A 1 1.23 -4.71 -12.70
CA MET A 1 -0.04 -4.79 -11.94
C MET A 1 0.15 -4.31 -10.49
N LYS A 2 -0.88 -3.71 -9.87
CA LYS A 2 -0.95 -3.34 -8.45
C LYS A 2 -2.18 -3.99 -7.80
N LEU A 3 -2.06 -4.40 -6.54
CA LEU A 3 -3.19 -4.78 -5.70
C LEU A 3 -3.64 -3.56 -4.89
N LEU A 4 -4.95 -3.32 -4.82
CA LEU A 4 -5.52 -2.19 -4.11
C LEU A 4 -6.94 -2.51 -3.62
N ARG A 5 -7.50 -1.61 -2.81
CA ARG A 5 -8.90 -1.60 -2.46
C ARG A 5 -9.58 -0.40 -3.10
N VAL A 6 -10.81 -0.56 -3.57
CA VAL A 6 -11.62 0.48 -4.22
C VAL A 6 -13.04 0.50 -3.65
N GLY A 7 -13.64 1.68 -3.53
CA GLY A 7 -14.98 1.86 -2.96
C GLY A 7 -15.03 3.04 -1.99
N ALA A 8 -16.22 3.28 -1.42
CA ALA A 8 -16.38 4.25 -0.34
C ALA A 8 -15.70 3.74 0.95
N PRO A 9 -15.28 4.64 1.86
CA PRO A 9 -14.72 4.24 3.14
C PRO A 9 -15.61 3.25 3.90
N GLY A 10 -15.08 2.07 4.25
CA GLY A 10 -15.81 0.97 4.90
C GLY A 10 -16.54 0.01 3.96
N GLU A 11 -16.63 0.32 2.67
CA GLU A 11 -17.22 -0.53 1.63
C GLU A 11 -16.17 -0.96 0.58
N GLU A 12 -14.89 -0.78 0.89
CA GLU A 12 -13.83 -1.02 -0.08
C GLU A 12 -13.62 -2.52 -0.35
N ARG A 13 -13.59 -2.87 -1.63
CA ARG A 13 -13.37 -4.23 -2.11
C ARG A 13 -12.02 -4.37 -2.81
N PRO A 14 -11.44 -5.58 -2.86
CA PRO A 14 -10.24 -5.86 -3.64
C PRO A 14 -10.38 -5.45 -5.11
N ALA A 15 -9.30 -4.91 -5.67
CA ALA A 15 -9.15 -4.66 -7.09
C ALA A 15 -7.69 -4.88 -7.53
N VAL A 16 -7.52 -5.23 -8.80
CA VAL A 16 -6.21 -5.29 -9.45
C VAL A 16 -6.14 -4.18 -10.49
N ARG A 17 -5.14 -3.30 -10.37
CA ARG A 17 -4.84 -2.31 -11.41
C ARG A 17 -3.78 -2.85 -12.35
N THR A 18 -4.09 -2.95 -13.63
CA THR A 18 -3.13 -3.35 -14.67
C THR A 18 -2.23 -2.18 -15.06
N ASP A 19 -1.13 -2.46 -15.76
CA ASP A 19 -0.15 -1.43 -16.13
C ASP A 19 -0.68 -0.49 -17.25
N ASP A 20 -1.69 -0.94 -18.01
CA ASP A 20 -2.46 -0.13 -18.96
C ASP A 20 -3.59 0.68 -18.28
N GLY A 21 -3.72 0.61 -16.95
CA GLY A 21 -4.60 1.45 -16.15
C GLY A 21 -5.99 0.91 -15.87
N ARG A 22 -6.37 -0.26 -16.39
CA ARG A 22 -7.67 -0.89 -16.11
C ARG A 22 -7.76 -1.37 -14.66
N LEU A 23 -8.98 -1.38 -14.12
CA LEU A 23 -9.30 -1.97 -12.82
C LEU A 23 -10.05 -3.27 -13.01
N LEU A 24 -9.53 -4.36 -12.47
CA LEU A 24 -10.10 -5.70 -12.63
C LEU A 24 -10.58 -6.22 -11.28
N ASP A 25 -11.69 -6.97 -11.29
CA ASP A 25 -12.23 -7.66 -10.12
C ASP A 25 -11.52 -9.02 -9.93
N PRO A 26 -10.75 -9.19 -8.84
CA PRO A 26 -10.05 -10.44 -8.54
C PRO A 26 -10.90 -11.44 -7.75
N SER A 27 -12.22 -11.24 -7.62
CA SER A 27 -13.10 -12.07 -6.77
C SER A 27 -13.02 -13.58 -7.03
N CYS A 28 -12.64 -14.00 -8.25
CA CYS A 28 -12.44 -15.42 -8.59
C CYS A 28 -11.15 -16.03 -8.01
N VAL A 29 -10.18 -15.23 -7.59
CA VAL A 29 -8.88 -15.65 -7.03
C VAL A 29 -8.64 -15.17 -5.60
N ALA A 30 -9.36 -14.15 -5.16
CA ALA A 30 -9.26 -13.56 -3.84
C ALA A 30 -10.62 -13.03 -3.38
N CYS A 31 -11.17 -13.59 -2.30
CA CYS A 31 -12.32 -12.98 -1.62
C CYS A 31 -11.94 -11.68 -0.91
N ASP A 32 -10.71 -11.61 -0.38
CA ASP A 32 -10.10 -10.41 0.18
C ASP A 32 -8.57 -10.42 -0.02
N ILE A 33 -7.94 -9.25 0.12
CA ILE A 33 -6.48 -9.09 0.21
C ILE A 33 -6.11 -8.97 1.69
N ASP A 34 -5.94 -10.13 2.33
CA ASP A 34 -5.61 -10.26 3.75
C ASP A 34 -4.31 -11.06 3.96
N GLY A 35 -3.92 -11.29 5.23
CA GLY A 35 -2.73 -12.05 5.55
C GLY A 35 -2.74 -13.49 5.01
N ALA A 36 -3.91 -14.15 4.96
CA ALA A 36 -4.03 -15.52 4.46
C ALA A 36 -3.87 -15.59 2.94
N PHE A 37 -4.43 -14.62 2.21
CA PHE A 37 -4.20 -14.44 0.78
C PHE A 37 -2.71 -14.27 0.50
N LEU A 38 -2.03 -13.40 1.23
CA LEU A 38 -0.60 -13.12 1.05
C LEU A 38 0.27 -14.34 1.35
N ALA A 39 0.00 -15.04 2.47
CA ALA A 39 0.79 -16.19 2.89
C ALA A 39 0.61 -17.44 2.00
N SER A 40 -0.49 -17.53 1.25
CA SER A 40 -0.84 -18.70 0.44
C SER A 40 -0.38 -18.61 -1.01
N GLY A 41 0.44 -17.62 -1.39
CA GLY A 41 0.82 -17.37 -2.78
C GLY A 41 -0.31 -16.72 -3.60
N GLY A 42 -1.24 -16.03 -2.95
CA GLY A 42 -2.35 -15.34 -3.60
C GLY A 42 -1.92 -14.32 -4.64
N VAL A 43 -0.80 -13.62 -4.41
CA VAL A 43 -0.25 -12.64 -5.37
C VAL A 43 0.11 -13.30 -6.71
N ALA A 44 0.70 -14.50 -6.68
CA ALA A 44 1.03 -15.25 -7.89
C ALA A 44 -0.24 -15.71 -8.63
N ARG A 45 -1.27 -16.15 -7.91
CA ARG A 45 -2.57 -16.50 -8.49
C ARG A 45 -3.26 -15.30 -9.13
N ALA A 46 -3.25 -14.15 -8.47
CA ALA A 46 -3.80 -12.90 -9.00
C ALA A 46 -3.07 -12.48 -10.28
N ARG A 47 -1.73 -12.57 -10.31
CA ARG A 47 -0.94 -12.30 -11.51
C ARG A 47 -1.32 -13.21 -12.68
N ALA A 48 -1.37 -14.52 -12.42
CA ALA A 48 -1.75 -15.49 -13.45
C ALA A 48 -3.16 -15.22 -13.98
N ALA A 49 -4.12 -14.87 -13.12
CA ALA A 49 -5.47 -14.55 -13.54
C ALA A 49 -5.54 -13.31 -14.45
N VAL A 50 -4.78 -12.25 -14.13
CA VAL A 50 -4.64 -11.08 -15.01
C VAL A 50 -4.06 -11.47 -16.38
N GLU A 51 -3.02 -12.30 -16.39
CA GLU A 51 -2.35 -12.74 -17.63
C GLU A 51 -3.29 -13.59 -18.52
N THR A 52 -4.17 -14.40 -17.91
CA THR A 52 -5.18 -15.17 -18.66
C THR A 52 -6.30 -14.31 -19.25
N GLY A 53 -6.46 -13.05 -18.81
CA GLY A 53 -7.43 -12.10 -19.37
C GLY A 53 -8.90 -12.35 -19.03
N GLY A 54 -9.20 -13.20 -18.03
CA GLY A 54 -10.56 -13.60 -17.67
C GLY A 54 -11.23 -12.79 -16.55
N LEU A 55 -10.57 -11.76 -16.03
CA LEU A 55 -11.11 -10.95 -14.93
C LEU A 55 -12.03 -9.86 -15.48
N PRO A 56 -13.25 -9.69 -14.91
CA PRO A 56 -14.14 -8.62 -15.33
C PRO A 56 -13.60 -7.25 -14.92
N GLU A 57 -13.85 -6.24 -15.75
CA GLU A 57 -13.45 -4.87 -15.49
C GLU A 57 -14.44 -4.18 -14.54
N LEU A 58 -13.90 -3.39 -13.61
CA LEU A 58 -14.66 -2.60 -12.65
C LEU A 58 -14.97 -1.22 -13.26
N ASP A 59 -16.23 -0.82 -13.24
CA ASP A 59 -16.67 0.52 -13.66
C ASP A 59 -16.49 1.52 -12.52
N LEU A 60 -15.23 1.86 -12.22
CA LEU A 60 -14.84 2.80 -11.17
C LEU A 60 -13.68 3.69 -11.65
N GLU A 61 -13.72 4.97 -11.30
CA GLU A 61 -12.62 5.90 -11.61
C GLU A 61 -11.53 5.81 -10.53
N TYR A 62 -10.30 5.49 -10.94
CA TYR A 62 -9.16 5.44 -10.04
C TYR A 62 -8.60 6.85 -9.77
N SER A 63 -8.53 7.25 -8.50
CA SER A 63 -7.79 8.47 -8.10
C SER A 63 -6.34 8.14 -7.75
N SER A 64 -5.39 8.82 -8.40
CA SER A 64 -3.95 8.70 -8.12
C SER A 64 -3.48 9.57 -6.96
N GLN A 65 -4.37 10.30 -6.29
CA GLN A 65 -3.99 11.24 -5.22
C GLN A 65 -3.19 10.55 -4.10
N TRP A 66 -3.58 9.34 -3.72
CA TRP A 66 -2.85 8.53 -2.74
C TRP A 66 -1.49 8.07 -3.27
N ASP A 67 -1.42 7.53 -4.50
CA ASP A 67 -0.15 7.13 -5.12
C ASP A 67 0.87 8.30 -5.10
N LEU A 68 0.42 9.50 -5.48
CA LEU A 68 1.27 10.69 -5.53
C LEU A 68 1.72 11.17 -4.15
N GLY A 69 0.84 11.07 -3.15
CA GLY A 69 1.13 11.49 -1.78
C GLY A 69 1.98 10.50 -0.98
N THR A 70 2.05 9.23 -1.41
CA THR A 70 2.69 8.15 -0.63
C THR A 70 3.80 7.40 -1.35
N SER A 71 4.28 7.92 -2.49
CA SER A 71 5.30 7.22 -3.29
C SER A 71 6.44 8.13 -3.76
N CYS A 72 6.65 9.28 -3.12
CA CYS A 72 7.81 10.11 -3.44
C CYS A 72 9.12 9.42 -3.02
N GLU A 73 10.22 9.83 -3.65
CA GLU A 73 11.55 9.33 -3.27
C GLU A 73 11.78 9.55 -1.77
N THR A 74 12.34 8.55 -1.08
CA THR A 74 12.52 8.49 0.39
C THR A 74 11.26 8.32 1.26
N PHE A 75 10.06 8.26 0.68
CA PHE A 75 8.80 8.20 1.47
C PHE A 75 8.69 6.97 2.40
N ASN A 76 9.25 5.82 2.00
CA ASN A 76 9.15 4.57 2.76
C ASN A 76 10.54 4.03 3.17
N PRO A 77 11.18 4.62 4.19
CA PRO A 77 12.49 4.19 4.66
C PRO A 77 12.40 2.82 5.35
N MET A 78 13.18 1.85 4.89
CA MET A 78 13.14 0.47 5.40
C MET A 78 14.55 -0.11 5.58
N GLY A 79 14.78 -0.82 6.69
CA GLY A 79 16.07 -1.34 7.15
C GLY A 79 16.12 -1.36 8.69
N PRO A 80 17.25 -1.73 9.35
CA PRO A 80 18.59 -1.97 8.81
C PRO A 80 18.87 -3.39 8.31
N TRP A 81 17.94 -4.34 8.52
CA TRP A 81 18.07 -5.71 8.04
C TRP A 81 16.84 -6.11 7.23
N LEU A 82 17.07 -6.68 6.05
CA LEU A 82 16.06 -7.35 5.26
C LEU A 82 16.43 -8.83 5.18
N VAL A 83 15.54 -9.70 5.63
CA VAL A 83 15.66 -11.14 5.41
C VAL A 83 14.99 -11.43 4.07
N THR A 84 15.58 -12.30 3.25
CA THR A 84 15.14 -12.57 1.88
C THR A 84 13.67 -13.00 1.83
N GLY A 85 12.80 -12.10 1.39
CA GLY A 85 11.37 -12.24 1.22
C GLY A 85 10.75 -10.98 0.63
N ASP A 86 9.50 -11.06 0.15
CA ASP A 86 8.75 -9.89 -0.32
C ASP A 86 8.43 -8.96 0.86
N VAL A 87 8.41 -7.65 0.60
CA VAL A 87 8.09 -6.62 1.60
C VAL A 87 6.70 -6.07 1.33
N ILE A 88 5.87 -6.02 2.37
CA ILE A 88 4.52 -5.44 2.32
C ILE A 88 4.37 -4.43 3.45
N ASN A 89 4.05 -3.18 3.10
CA ASN A 89 3.67 -2.15 4.08
C ASN A 89 2.17 -2.27 4.38
N THR A 90 1.83 -2.70 5.59
CA THR A 90 0.45 -3.02 5.99
C THR A 90 -0.37 -1.81 6.45
N GLY A 91 0.15 -0.59 6.27
CA GLY A 91 -0.51 0.65 6.67
C GLY A 91 -0.12 1.12 8.07
N THR A 92 -0.62 2.30 8.44
CA THR A 92 -0.29 3.00 9.70
C THR A 92 -1.54 3.25 10.55
N PRO A 93 -1.44 3.28 11.89
CA PRO A 93 -2.53 3.71 12.77
C PRO A 93 -2.94 5.19 12.56
N ALA A 94 -3.98 5.62 13.27
CA ALA A 94 -4.40 7.02 13.31
C ALA A 94 -3.33 7.94 13.91
N GLY A 95 -3.30 9.21 13.48
CA GLY A 95 -2.34 10.21 13.96
C GLY A 95 -1.46 10.84 12.88
N VAL A 96 -1.67 10.47 11.61
CA VAL A 96 -1.02 11.14 10.48
C VAL A 96 -1.48 12.60 10.39
N ALA A 97 -0.55 13.52 10.06
CA ALA A 97 -0.86 14.95 9.98
C ALA A 97 -1.94 15.27 8.92
N LEU A 98 -1.98 14.47 7.85
CA LEU A 98 -2.97 14.62 6.79
C LEU A 98 -4.39 14.41 7.33
N GLY A 99 -5.21 15.46 7.30
CA GLY A 99 -6.59 15.43 7.78
C GLY A 99 -6.78 15.92 9.22
N LEU A 100 -5.72 16.27 9.94
CA LEU A 100 -5.79 16.85 11.28
C LEU A 100 -5.61 18.39 11.23
N PRO A 101 -6.64 19.19 11.58
CA PRO A 101 -6.55 20.65 11.55
C PRO A 101 -5.41 21.18 12.43
N GLY A 102 -4.60 22.10 11.90
CA GLY A 102 -3.52 22.75 12.65
C GLY A 102 -2.28 21.89 12.91
N THR A 103 -2.19 20.69 12.32
CA THR A 103 -1.01 19.83 12.43
C THR A 103 -0.04 20.12 11.30
N SER A 104 1.22 20.39 11.63
CA SER A 104 2.28 20.65 10.64
C SER A 104 2.73 19.38 9.93
N PHE A 105 3.06 19.50 8.65
CA PHE A 105 3.81 18.48 7.93
C PHE A 105 5.29 18.47 8.33
N LEU A 106 5.99 17.39 7.97
CA LEU A 106 7.42 17.25 8.24
C LEU A 106 8.23 18.34 7.50
N CYS A 107 9.18 18.93 8.21
CA CYS A 107 10.11 19.93 7.77
C CYS A 107 11.57 19.40 7.81
N PRO A 108 12.50 20.02 7.07
CA PRO A 108 13.92 19.73 7.18
C PRO A 108 14.45 19.93 8.60
N GLY A 109 15.23 18.97 9.07
CA GLY A 109 15.76 18.92 10.42
C GLY A 109 14.83 18.21 11.42
N ASP A 110 13.59 17.90 11.04
CA ASP A 110 12.69 17.13 11.90
C ASP A 110 13.24 15.72 12.11
N THR A 111 13.06 15.21 13.34
CA THR A 111 13.41 13.85 13.70
C THR A 111 12.13 13.05 13.90
N VAL A 112 12.03 11.90 13.22
CA VAL A 112 10.96 10.92 13.43
C VAL A 112 11.55 9.69 14.11
N GLU A 113 10.89 9.25 15.18
CA GLU A 113 11.20 8.01 15.89
C GLU A 113 9.98 7.09 15.84
N LEU A 114 10.21 5.85 15.40
CA LEU A 114 9.21 4.80 15.33
C LEU A 114 9.66 3.59 16.13
N SER A 115 8.73 2.85 16.70
CA SER A 115 9.02 1.58 17.36
C SER A 115 7.91 0.58 17.13
N ILE A 116 8.29 -0.69 17.04
CA ILE A 116 7.37 -1.82 16.98
C ILE A 116 7.87 -2.87 17.97
N ASP A 117 6.99 -3.28 18.89
CA ASP A 117 7.30 -4.32 19.86
C ASP A 117 7.79 -5.59 19.16
N GLY A 118 8.95 -6.09 19.60
CA GLY A 118 9.60 -7.26 19.00
C GLY A 118 10.42 -7.02 17.73
N LEU A 119 10.35 -5.84 17.09
CA LEU A 119 11.20 -5.47 15.95
C LEU A 119 12.25 -4.41 16.31
N GLY A 120 11.95 -3.54 17.28
CA GLY A 120 12.87 -2.53 17.78
C GLY A 120 12.45 -1.10 17.41
N SER A 121 13.43 -0.20 17.38
CA SER A 121 13.22 1.24 17.16
C SER A 121 14.03 1.77 15.98
N GLN A 122 13.44 2.68 15.21
CA GLN A 122 14.08 3.40 14.11
C GLN A 122 14.01 4.91 14.38
N ARG A 123 15.12 5.60 14.14
CA ARG A 123 15.23 7.06 14.25
C ARG A 123 15.78 7.64 12.96
N GLN A 124 15.12 8.67 12.43
CA GLN A 124 15.53 9.32 11.20
C GLN A 124 15.43 10.84 11.31
N ILE A 125 16.44 11.53 10.76
CA ILE A 125 16.46 12.98 10.59
C ILE A 125 16.12 13.27 9.13
N PHE A 126 15.09 14.07 8.88
CA PHE A 126 14.58 14.37 7.55
C PHE A 126 15.28 15.60 6.95
N GLY A 127 15.63 15.52 5.66
CA GLY A 127 16.22 16.62 4.89
C GLY A 127 15.26 17.13 3.81
N GLN A 128 15.67 18.16 3.07
CA GLN A 128 15.05 18.45 1.76
C GLN A 128 15.52 17.40 0.75
N ALA A 129 14.61 16.98 -0.12
CA ALA A 129 14.91 16.15 -1.27
C ALA A 129 15.73 16.94 -2.31
#